data_AF-F8PTI6-F1
#
_entry.id   AF-F8PTI6-F1
#
_cell.length_a   1.000
_cell.length_b   1.000
_cell.length_c   1.000
_cell.angle_alpha   90.00
_cell.angle_beta   90.00
_cell.angle_gamma   90.00
#
_symmetry.space_group_name_H-M   'P 1'
#
loop_
_entity.id
_entity.type
_entity.pdbx_description
1 polymer ?
#
loop_
_entity_poly.entity_id
_entity_poly.type
_entity_poly.pdbx_seq_one_letter_code
_entity_poly.pdbx_strand_id
1 'polypeptide(L)'
;MKHFTTHSWNSLKDEILQYFDAAKAEAKFKEHHLKQLVDASHKKKMGSLDDFKSYMRKYVRIGGWLLAKSKITQDIFNRSFWKGLPKTLHHCVKNRLLQTDPTLDLSQPFVFDDVVKAVEHVLCRDRFDDEDFDSDDLDSDSDSENSSSSSDDSSDSDKEEEPPCYIRKTTKQKKEKKCTSETEKERKLLSPSKSKKTLHSLDEEEHTAVKQDEVETFIKKLGSMTIEGPNYPLL
;
A
#
# COMPACT_ATOMS: atom_id res chain seq x y z
N MET A 1 -32.55 -19.35 -19.30
CA MET A 1 -32.82 -18.23 -20.23
C MET A 1 -34.17 -18.42 -20.91
N LYS A 2 -35.24 -18.40 -20.12
CA LYS A 2 -36.63 -18.39 -20.62
C LYS A 2 -37.00 -17.03 -21.22
N HIS A 3 -36.37 -15.95 -20.74
CA HIS A 3 -36.65 -14.59 -21.18
C HIS A 3 -35.84 -14.13 -22.39
N PHE A 4 -35.14 -15.04 -23.08
CA PHE A 4 -34.40 -14.72 -24.31
C PHE A 4 -35.32 -14.65 -25.54
N THR A 5 -36.47 -15.35 -25.51
CA THR A 5 -37.47 -15.33 -26.60
C THR A 5 -38.58 -14.29 -26.38
N THR A 6 -38.97 -14.03 -25.12
CA THR A 6 -39.87 -12.93 -24.77
C THR A 6 -39.15 -11.60 -24.85
N HIS A 7 -39.71 -10.59 -25.53
CA HIS A 7 -39.04 -9.31 -25.78
C HIS A 7 -38.95 -8.36 -24.55
N SER A 8 -38.89 -8.91 -23.33
CA SER A 8 -38.84 -8.16 -22.06
C SER A 8 -37.41 -8.05 -21.53
N TRP A 9 -36.67 -7.04 -22.00
CA TRP A 9 -35.26 -6.79 -21.64
C TRP A 9 -34.97 -6.84 -20.14
N ASN A 10 -35.85 -6.29 -19.30
CA ASN A 10 -35.69 -6.33 -17.84
C ASN A 10 -35.69 -7.77 -17.31
N SER A 11 -36.65 -8.61 -17.74
CA SER A 11 -36.72 -10.03 -17.33
C SER A 11 -35.49 -10.83 -17.77
N LEU A 12 -34.96 -10.54 -18.97
CA LEU A 12 -33.72 -11.15 -19.46
C LEU A 12 -32.51 -10.70 -18.65
N LYS A 13 -32.40 -9.40 -18.36
CA LYS A 13 -31.35 -8.82 -17.50
C LYS A 13 -31.37 -9.45 -16.11
N ASP A 14 -32.54 -9.61 -15.50
CA ASP A 14 -32.69 -10.20 -14.17
C ASP A 14 -32.38 -11.72 -14.17
N GLU A 15 -32.78 -12.45 -15.22
CA GLU A 15 -32.41 -13.86 -15.38
C GLU A 15 -30.88 -14.03 -15.60
N ILE A 16 -30.22 -13.10 -16.29
CA ILE A 16 -28.75 -13.06 -16.43
C ILE A 16 -28.09 -12.73 -15.09
N LEU A 17 -28.56 -11.71 -14.36
CA LEU A 17 -28.06 -11.34 -13.03
C LEU A 17 -28.19 -12.48 -12.03
N GLN A 18 -29.28 -13.27 -12.10
CA GLN A 18 -29.47 -14.46 -11.29
C GLN A 18 -28.54 -15.60 -11.71
N TYR A 19 -28.40 -15.86 -13.01
CA TYR A 19 -27.56 -16.96 -13.54
C TYR A 19 -26.07 -16.77 -13.25
N PHE A 20 -25.59 -15.52 -13.24
CA PHE A 20 -24.20 -15.19 -12.89
C PHE A 20 -23.98 -14.86 -11.40
N ASP A 21 -24.98 -15.05 -10.53
CA ASP A 21 -24.95 -14.72 -9.10
C ASP A 21 -24.41 -13.31 -8.83
N ALA A 22 -25.07 -12.30 -9.41
CA ALA A 22 -24.71 -10.89 -9.20
C ALA A 22 -24.81 -10.48 -7.72
N ALA A 23 -25.64 -11.16 -6.92
CA ALA A 23 -25.74 -10.97 -5.47
C ALA A 23 -24.40 -11.23 -4.76
N LYS A 24 -23.58 -12.17 -5.23
CA LYS A 24 -22.19 -12.37 -4.77
C LYS A 24 -21.31 -11.14 -4.94
N ALA A 25 -21.54 -10.31 -5.96
CA ALA A 25 -20.84 -9.04 -6.11
C ALA A 25 -21.26 -8.01 -5.04
N GLU A 26 -22.49 -8.10 -4.54
CA GLU A 26 -23.06 -7.28 -3.47
C GLU A 26 -22.75 -7.80 -2.05
N ALA A 27 -22.28 -9.04 -1.97
CA ALA A 27 -21.87 -9.73 -0.74
C ALA A 27 -20.34 -9.84 -0.57
N LYS A 28 -19.53 -9.25 -1.47
CA LYS A 28 -18.05 -9.34 -1.52
C LYS A 28 -17.35 -9.15 -0.18
N PHE A 29 -17.78 -8.19 0.63
CA PHE A 29 -17.26 -8.00 1.99
C PHE A 29 -18.36 -8.01 3.04
N LYS A 30 -17.92 -8.18 4.29
CA LYS A 30 -18.70 -8.24 5.52
C LYS A 30 -17.89 -7.56 6.62
N GLU A 31 -18.56 -7.06 7.66
CA GLU A 31 -17.92 -6.34 8.78
C GLU A 31 -16.76 -7.13 9.44
N HIS A 32 -16.85 -8.46 9.49
CA HIS A 32 -15.78 -9.30 10.04
C HIS A 32 -14.45 -9.20 9.27
N HIS A 33 -14.46 -8.96 7.96
CA HIS A 33 -13.23 -8.74 7.19
C HIS A 33 -12.58 -7.39 7.53
N LEU A 34 -13.38 -6.37 7.90
CA LEU A 34 -12.87 -5.08 8.36
C LEU A 34 -12.20 -5.25 9.72
N LYS A 35 -12.87 -5.92 10.67
CA LYS A 35 -12.32 -6.27 12.00
C LYS A 35 -11.03 -7.09 11.88
N GLN A 36 -11.04 -8.13 11.05
CA GLN A 36 -9.86 -8.97 10.78
C GLN A 36 -8.68 -8.17 10.19
N LEU A 37 -8.93 -7.24 9.27
CA LEU A 37 -7.88 -6.36 8.73
C LEU A 37 -7.31 -5.44 9.82
N VAL A 38 -8.18 -4.82 10.63
CA VAL A 38 -7.84 -3.89 11.72
C VAL A 38 -7.02 -4.58 12.83
N ASP A 39 -7.44 -5.77 13.27
CA ASP A 39 -6.73 -6.51 14.31
C ASP A 39 -5.42 -7.13 13.77
N ALA A 40 -5.30 -7.34 12.45
CA ALA A 40 -4.08 -7.78 11.78
C ALA A 40 -3.11 -6.63 11.40
N SER A 41 -3.58 -5.37 11.36
CA SER A 41 -2.75 -4.19 11.16
C SER A 41 -2.22 -3.64 12.49
N HIS A 42 -3.06 -3.54 13.52
CA HIS A 42 -2.65 -3.10 14.86
C HIS A 42 -1.53 -3.96 15.47
N LYS A 43 -1.46 -5.25 15.13
CA LYS A 43 -0.41 -6.19 15.57
C LYS A 43 0.92 -6.07 14.81
N LYS A 44 1.02 -5.27 13.75
CA LYS A 44 2.22 -5.15 12.91
C LYS A 44 2.94 -3.85 13.20
N LYS A 45 4.26 -3.90 13.41
CA LYS A 45 5.11 -2.70 13.30
C LYS A 45 4.93 -2.13 11.88
N MET A 46 4.57 -0.85 11.78
CA MET A 46 4.50 -0.11 10.51
C MET A 46 5.46 1.08 10.61
N GLY A 47 6.75 0.83 10.33
CA GLY A 47 7.78 1.87 10.31
C GLY A 47 7.91 2.56 8.95
N SER A 48 7.36 1.99 7.88
CA SER A 48 7.50 2.52 6.51
C SER A 48 6.20 3.14 6.00
N LEU A 49 6.34 4.27 5.30
CA LEU A 49 5.30 4.93 4.52
C LEU A 49 4.62 3.95 3.53
N ASP A 50 5.37 3.00 2.95
CA ASP A 50 4.82 1.99 2.05
C ASP A 50 3.97 0.92 2.75
N ASP A 51 4.29 0.55 4.00
CA ASP A 51 3.45 -0.35 4.80
C ASP A 51 2.14 0.33 5.18
N PHE A 52 2.20 1.60 5.57
CA PHE A 52 1.00 2.40 5.81
C PHE A 52 0.15 2.53 4.54
N LYS A 53 0.73 2.89 3.39
CA LYS A 53 0.00 2.93 2.11
C LYS A 53 -0.48 1.55 1.65
N SER A 54 0.20 0.47 2.02
CA SER A 54 -0.24 -0.92 1.80
C SER A 54 -1.46 -1.27 2.67
N TYR A 55 -1.51 -0.80 3.92
CA TYR A 55 -2.67 -0.92 4.81
C TYR A 55 -3.84 -0.04 4.35
N MET A 56 -3.62 1.26 4.13
CA MET A 56 -4.63 2.22 3.67
C MET A 56 -5.37 1.72 2.41
N ARG A 57 -4.64 1.26 1.39
CA ARG A 57 -5.24 0.70 0.16
C ARG A 57 -6.08 -0.57 0.39
N LYS A 58 -5.77 -1.38 1.41
CA LYS A 58 -6.59 -2.54 1.82
C LYS A 58 -7.80 -2.09 2.64
N TYR A 59 -7.62 -1.10 3.51
CA TYR A 59 -8.67 -0.55 4.36
C TYR A 59 -9.76 0.14 3.54
N VAL A 60 -9.39 1.07 2.65
CA VAL A 60 -10.31 1.76 1.72
C VAL A 60 -11.05 0.75 0.83
N ARG A 61 -10.39 -0.33 0.38
CA ARG A 61 -11.03 -1.40 -0.43
C ARG A 61 -12.14 -2.15 0.30
N ILE A 62 -11.99 -2.43 1.60
CA ILE A 62 -12.99 -3.17 2.40
C ILE A 62 -13.99 -2.20 3.03
N GLY A 63 -13.51 -1.20 3.76
CA GLY A 63 -14.32 -0.22 4.47
C GLY A 63 -15.08 0.71 3.52
N GLY A 64 -14.44 1.21 2.45
CA GLY A 64 -15.11 2.06 1.46
C GLY A 64 -16.21 1.33 0.68
N TRP A 65 -16.05 0.02 0.43
CA TRP A 65 -17.12 -0.80 -0.14
C TRP A 65 -18.26 -1.05 0.87
N LEU A 66 -17.95 -1.22 2.15
CA LEU A 66 -18.97 -1.33 3.21
C LEU A 66 -19.76 -0.03 3.37
N LEU A 67 -19.08 1.12 3.31
CA LEU A 67 -19.65 2.47 3.34
C LEU A 67 -20.55 2.72 2.11
N ALA A 68 -20.07 2.41 0.90
CA ALA A 68 -20.84 2.55 -0.35
C ALA A 68 -22.06 1.62 -0.45
N LYS A 69 -22.14 0.59 0.40
CA LYS A 69 -23.33 -0.27 0.58
C LYS A 69 -24.08 0.02 1.89
N SER A 70 -23.79 1.14 2.56
CA SER A 70 -24.40 1.61 3.82
C SER A 70 -24.40 0.56 4.95
N LYS A 71 -23.42 -0.34 4.97
CA LYS A 71 -23.25 -1.40 5.98
C LYS A 71 -22.51 -0.92 7.23
N ILE A 72 -21.90 0.27 7.19
CA ILE A 72 -21.26 0.99 8.29
C ILE A 72 -21.52 2.49 8.14
N THR A 73 -21.54 3.24 9.24
CA THR A 73 -21.52 4.72 9.19
C THR A 73 -20.10 5.25 9.00
N GLN A 74 -19.97 6.53 8.68
CA GLN A 74 -18.67 7.20 8.57
C GLN A 74 -17.89 7.14 9.90
N ASP A 75 -18.57 7.28 11.04
CA ASP A 75 -17.94 7.23 12.36
C ASP A 75 -17.35 5.84 12.66
N ILE A 76 -18.04 4.77 12.25
CA ILE A 76 -17.55 3.39 12.35
C ILE A 76 -16.34 3.19 11.43
N PHE A 77 -16.37 3.76 10.22
CA PHE A 77 -15.23 3.73 9.28
C PHE A 77 -14.01 4.48 9.84
N ASN A 78 -14.18 5.70 10.35
CA ASN A 78 -13.13 6.51 10.97
C ASN A 78 -12.55 5.81 12.22
N ARG A 79 -13.42 5.40 13.15
CA ARG A 79 -13.03 4.72 14.40
C ARG A 79 -12.31 3.40 14.16
N SER A 80 -12.74 2.62 13.15
CA SER A 80 -12.10 1.35 12.81
C SER A 80 -10.76 1.57 12.10
N PHE A 81 -10.57 2.65 11.34
CA PHE A 81 -9.27 3.02 10.75
C PHE A 81 -8.27 3.35 11.86
N TRP A 82 -8.68 4.24 12.78
CA TRP A 82 -7.88 4.65 13.93
C TRP A 82 -7.45 3.47 14.82
N LYS A 83 -8.38 2.56 15.16
CA LYS A 83 -8.08 1.33 15.91
C LYS A 83 -7.07 0.42 15.17
N GLY A 84 -7.01 0.49 13.84
CA GLY A 84 -6.13 -0.35 13.03
C GLY A 84 -4.68 0.10 12.97
N LEU A 85 -4.35 1.29 13.46
CA LEU A 85 -2.97 1.75 13.58
C LEU A 85 -2.24 1.01 14.72
N PRO A 86 -0.95 0.64 14.56
CA PRO A 86 -0.17 0.09 15.66
C PRO A 86 0.09 1.15 16.74
N LYS A 87 0.28 0.69 17.98
CA LYS A 87 0.41 1.55 19.17
C LYS A 87 1.44 2.67 19.03
N THR A 88 2.59 2.44 18.39
CA THR A 88 3.62 3.46 18.20
C THR A 88 3.10 4.63 17.35
N LEU A 89 2.64 4.36 16.13
CA LEU A 89 2.04 5.37 15.25
C LEU A 89 0.86 6.08 15.93
N HIS A 90 0.01 5.34 16.66
CA HIS A 90 -1.14 5.91 17.36
C HIS A 90 -0.76 7.00 18.39
N HIS A 91 0.44 6.97 18.98
CA HIS A 91 0.94 8.06 19.83
C HIS A 91 1.50 9.21 18.99
N CYS A 92 2.40 8.94 18.04
CA CYS A 92 3.01 9.96 17.18
C CYS A 92 1.95 10.79 16.41
N VAL A 93 0.94 10.11 15.87
CA VAL A 93 -0.15 10.73 15.10
C VAL A 93 -1.10 11.51 16.02
N LYS A 94 -1.43 10.99 17.21
CA LYS A 94 -2.22 11.76 18.20
C LYS A 94 -1.52 13.05 18.60
N ASN A 95 -0.21 12.98 18.85
CA ASN A 95 0.60 14.15 19.18
C ASN A 95 0.62 15.14 18.01
N ARG A 96 0.74 14.66 16.76
CA ARG A 96 0.73 15.53 15.58
C ARG A 96 -0.64 16.17 15.31
N LEU A 97 -1.74 15.46 15.56
CA LEU A 97 -3.09 16.03 15.49
C LEU A 97 -3.27 17.14 16.53
N LEU A 98 -2.87 16.90 17.79
CA LEU A 98 -2.93 17.93 18.86
C LEU A 98 -1.99 19.13 18.62
N GLN A 99 -0.88 18.95 17.91
CA GLN A 99 -0.03 20.06 17.44
C GLN A 99 -0.66 20.87 16.30
N THR A 100 -1.53 20.25 15.49
CA THR A 100 -2.19 20.91 14.36
C THR A 100 -3.43 21.65 14.84
N ASP A 101 -4.26 20.98 15.65
CA ASP A 101 -5.54 21.47 16.16
C ASP A 101 -5.60 21.29 17.70
N PRO A 102 -5.11 22.27 18.49
CA PRO A 102 -5.07 22.17 19.96
C PRO A 102 -6.46 22.06 20.63
N THR A 103 -7.53 22.38 19.91
CA THR A 103 -8.93 22.33 20.38
C THR A 103 -9.67 21.05 19.96
N LEU A 104 -8.96 20.04 19.46
CA LEU A 104 -9.55 18.80 18.92
C LEU A 104 -10.18 17.93 20.02
N ASP A 105 -11.46 17.57 19.84
CA ASP A 105 -12.18 16.70 20.77
C ASP A 105 -11.67 15.24 20.68
N LEU A 106 -11.09 14.75 21.78
CA LEU A 106 -10.59 13.38 21.92
C LEU A 106 -11.69 12.33 22.15
N SER A 107 -12.94 12.75 22.35
CA SER A 107 -14.11 11.87 22.48
C SER A 107 -14.58 11.30 21.14
N GLN A 108 -14.36 12.04 20.05
CA GLN A 108 -14.89 11.71 18.72
C GLN A 108 -13.86 10.99 17.83
N PRO A 109 -14.29 10.15 16.87
CA PRO A 109 -13.38 9.52 15.92
C PRO A 109 -12.78 10.54 14.94
N PHE A 110 -11.45 10.68 14.95
CA PHE A 110 -10.73 11.57 14.02
C PHE A 110 -11.08 11.29 12.55
N VAL A 111 -11.15 12.34 11.74
CA VAL A 111 -11.45 12.25 10.31
C VAL A 111 -10.35 11.46 9.59
N PHE A 112 -10.76 10.59 8.66
CA PHE A 112 -9.85 9.71 7.93
C PHE A 112 -8.69 10.46 7.26
N ASP A 113 -8.98 11.57 6.57
CA ASP A 113 -8.00 12.32 5.80
C ASP A 113 -6.99 13.08 6.69
N ASP A 114 -7.42 13.60 7.83
CA ASP A 114 -6.54 14.26 8.81
C ASP A 114 -5.58 13.24 9.46
N VAL A 115 -6.08 12.04 9.78
CA VAL A 115 -5.23 10.93 10.24
C VAL A 115 -4.22 10.54 9.16
N VAL A 116 -4.62 10.45 7.89
CA VAL A 116 -3.70 10.13 6.78
C VAL A 116 -2.62 11.20 6.64
N LYS A 117 -3.01 12.49 6.61
CA LYS A 117 -2.10 13.64 6.51
C LYS A 117 -1.11 13.68 7.68
N ALA A 118 -1.57 13.41 8.90
CA ALA A 118 -0.72 13.34 10.09
C ALA A 118 0.23 12.12 10.07
N VAL A 119 -0.22 10.95 9.58
CA VAL A 119 0.65 9.78 9.38
C VAL A 119 1.71 10.04 8.31
N GLU A 120 1.37 10.67 7.18
CA GLU A 120 2.34 10.97 6.11
C GLU A 120 3.41 11.98 6.56
N HIS A 121 3.09 12.90 7.47
CA HIS A 121 4.07 13.77 8.11
C HIS A 121 4.95 13.02 9.14
N VAL A 122 4.39 12.05 9.88
CA VAL A 122 5.15 11.24 10.84
C VAL A 122 6.06 10.22 10.14
N LEU A 123 5.65 9.69 9.00
CA LEU A 123 6.38 8.71 8.18
C LEU A 123 7.01 9.36 6.93
N CYS A 124 7.33 10.65 6.99
CA CYS A 124 8.03 11.34 5.91
C CYS A 124 9.42 10.74 5.70
N ARG A 125 9.89 10.68 4.45
CA ARG A 125 11.20 10.12 4.06
C ARG A 125 12.28 11.19 3.83
N ASP A 126 11.88 12.44 3.96
CA ASP A 126 12.60 13.62 3.50
C ASP A 126 12.63 14.61 4.67
N ARG A 127 13.03 14.11 5.86
CA ARG A 127 13.32 14.97 7.00
C ARG A 127 14.78 15.37 6.90
N PHE A 128 15.05 16.67 7.00
CA PHE A 128 16.39 17.23 7.25
C PHE A 128 17.07 16.67 8.52
N ASP A 129 16.28 16.01 9.37
CA ASP A 129 16.60 15.45 10.69
C ASP A 129 16.53 13.90 10.67
N ASP A 130 16.69 13.30 9.49
CA ASP A 130 16.96 11.85 9.25
C ASP A 130 18.45 11.59 8.92
N GLU A 131 19.27 12.63 8.72
CA GLU A 131 20.73 12.52 8.57
C GLU A 131 21.38 12.20 9.93
N ASP A 132 22.48 11.44 9.93
CA ASP A 132 23.36 11.17 11.09
C ASP A 132 22.76 10.46 12.34
N PHE A 133 21.95 9.39 12.18
CA PHE A 133 21.66 8.47 13.30
C PHE A 133 21.74 6.97 12.94
N ASP A 134 22.97 6.50 12.67
CA ASP A 134 23.32 5.09 12.44
C ASP A 134 23.41 4.32 13.77
N SER A 135 22.27 4.13 14.45
CA SER A 135 22.20 3.54 15.79
C SER A 135 21.74 2.07 15.77
N ASP A 136 22.68 1.14 15.91
CA ASP A 136 22.46 -0.29 16.17
C ASP A 136 21.93 -0.59 17.61
N ASP A 137 21.38 0.40 18.31
CA ASP A 137 20.91 0.31 19.70
C ASP A 137 19.39 0.55 19.81
N LEU A 138 18.59 -0.52 19.71
CA LEU A 138 17.16 -0.51 20.09
C LEU A 138 16.72 -1.79 20.84
N ASP A 139 17.63 -2.45 21.55
CA ASP A 139 17.26 -3.32 22.67
C ASP A 139 16.88 -2.44 23.87
N SER A 140 15.64 -1.93 23.82
CA SER A 140 14.98 -1.27 24.94
C SER A 140 14.49 -2.34 25.92
N ASP A 141 15.41 -2.95 26.66
CA ASP A 141 15.07 -3.78 27.80
C ASP A 141 14.18 -2.97 28.77
N SER A 142 13.07 -3.59 29.17
CA SER A 142 12.04 -2.98 30.00
C SER A 142 12.08 -3.63 31.38
N ASP A 143 13.17 -3.39 32.10
CA ASP A 143 13.40 -3.95 33.43
C ASP A 143 12.21 -3.67 34.37
N SER A 144 11.56 -4.76 34.78
CA SER A 144 10.39 -4.75 35.66
C SER A 144 10.75 -5.50 36.95
N GLU A 145 11.66 -4.92 37.70
CA GLU A 145 12.19 -5.43 38.96
C GLU A 145 11.09 -5.83 39.95
N ASN A 146 11.05 -7.11 40.32
CA ASN A 146 10.37 -7.56 41.54
C ASN A 146 11.05 -8.83 42.08
N SER A 147 11.73 -8.71 43.22
CA SER A 147 12.66 -9.71 43.74
C SER A 147 12.11 -10.54 44.91
N SER A 148 12.72 -11.72 45.11
CA SER A 148 12.55 -12.62 46.27
C SER A 148 11.21 -13.38 46.35
N SER A 149 11.14 -14.63 46.85
CA SER A 149 12.13 -15.39 47.63
C SER A 149 12.30 -16.84 47.12
N SER A 150 13.45 -17.43 47.42
CA SER A 150 13.86 -18.81 47.11
C SER A 150 13.46 -19.83 48.20
N SER A 151 13.32 -21.11 47.81
CA SER A 151 13.54 -22.29 48.66
C SER A 151 13.64 -23.59 47.82
N ASP A 152 14.86 -23.82 47.34
CA ASP A 152 15.56 -25.08 47.05
C ASP A 152 15.09 -26.37 47.79
N ASP A 153 15.04 -27.51 47.07
CA ASP A 153 15.74 -28.78 47.40
C ASP A 153 15.80 -29.75 46.17
N SER A 154 16.31 -30.98 46.32
CA SER A 154 17.12 -31.71 45.31
C SER A 154 16.69 -33.17 44.99
N SER A 155 17.44 -33.83 44.09
CA SER A 155 17.51 -35.29 43.80
C SER A 155 16.40 -35.95 42.95
N ASP A 156 16.63 -37.03 42.17
CA ASP A 156 17.87 -37.65 41.60
C ASP A 156 17.50 -38.73 40.54
N SER A 157 18.51 -39.25 39.81
CA SER A 157 18.61 -40.60 39.20
C SER A 157 18.12 -40.90 37.76
N ASP A 158 19.14 -41.09 36.90
CA ASP A 158 19.38 -42.27 36.03
C ASP A 158 18.70 -42.49 34.65
N LYS A 159 19.59 -42.49 33.61
CA LYS A 159 19.82 -43.55 32.58
C LYS A 159 18.77 -43.79 31.45
N GLU A 160 19.11 -44.07 30.19
CA GLU A 160 20.33 -44.08 29.32
C GLU A 160 19.89 -43.56 27.90
N GLU A 161 20.61 -43.50 26.77
CA GLU A 161 21.88 -44.07 26.27
C GLU A 161 22.66 -43.06 25.39
N GLU A 162 23.92 -43.38 25.08
CA GLU A 162 24.74 -42.81 23.97
C GLU A 162 24.91 -43.89 22.84
N PRO A 163 25.60 -43.71 21.68
CA PRO A 163 26.70 -42.78 21.36
C PRO A 163 26.60 -42.00 20.03
N PRO A 164 27.51 -41.03 19.75
CA PRO A 164 27.39 -40.06 18.66
C PRO A 164 28.19 -40.41 17.38
N CYS A 165 27.96 -39.63 16.31
CA CYS A 165 28.90 -39.53 15.18
C CYS A 165 29.07 -38.07 14.72
N TYR A 166 30.22 -37.75 14.13
CA TYR A 166 30.86 -36.44 14.31
C TYR A 166 31.46 -35.85 13.01
N ILE A 167 31.52 -34.52 12.96
CA ILE A 167 32.25 -33.64 12.02
C ILE A 167 32.14 -33.94 10.49
N ARG A 168 31.55 -32.99 9.73
CA ARG A 168 32.28 -32.23 8.68
C ARG A 168 31.41 -31.15 8.00
N LYS A 169 31.96 -29.94 7.87
CA LYS A 169 31.46 -28.87 7.00
C LYS A 169 31.93 -29.13 5.56
N THR A 170 31.04 -29.09 4.57
CA THR A 170 31.41 -28.80 3.17
C THR A 170 30.34 -27.96 2.48
N THR A 171 30.78 -26.96 1.72
CA THR A 171 29.94 -26.12 0.86
C THR A 171 29.80 -26.75 -0.52
N LYS A 172 28.59 -26.82 -1.08
CA LYS A 172 28.36 -26.57 -2.53
C LYS A 172 26.90 -26.36 -2.95
N GLN A 173 26.80 -25.62 -4.04
CA GLN A 173 25.63 -24.97 -4.61
C GLN A 173 24.59 -25.92 -5.23
N LYS A 174 23.35 -25.42 -5.27
CA LYS A 174 22.39 -25.47 -6.41
C LYS A 174 22.21 -26.80 -7.17
N LYS A 175 20.97 -27.33 -7.14
CA LYS A 175 20.35 -27.93 -8.34
C LYS A 175 18.85 -27.66 -8.40
N GLU A 176 18.37 -27.28 -9.58
CA GLU A 176 16.96 -26.94 -9.83
C GLU A 176 16.10 -28.21 -9.90
N LYS A 177 14.83 -28.13 -9.47
CA LYS A 177 13.79 -29.11 -9.83
C LYS A 177 12.73 -28.44 -10.70
N LYS A 178 12.74 -28.81 -11.98
CA LYS A 178 11.79 -28.41 -13.01
C LYS A 178 10.53 -29.28 -12.91
N CYS A 179 9.39 -28.67 -12.56
CA CYS A 179 8.07 -29.23 -12.87
C CYS A 179 7.44 -28.38 -13.98
N THR A 180 6.82 -29.03 -14.96
CA THR A 180 6.25 -28.41 -16.16
C THR A 180 4.72 -28.51 -16.15
N SER A 181 4.06 -27.38 -16.34
CA SER A 181 2.63 -27.31 -16.66
C SER A 181 2.38 -26.10 -17.57
N GLU A 182 2.19 -26.38 -18.85
CA GLU A 182 1.67 -25.45 -19.86
C GLU A 182 0.13 -25.34 -19.64
N THR A 183 -0.58 -24.26 -19.96
CA THR A 183 -0.22 -22.92 -20.48
C THR A 183 -1.43 -22.00 -20.24
N GLU A 184 -1.24 -20.72 -19.91
CA GLU A 184 -2.02 -19.64 -20.54
C GLU A 184 -1.38 -18.25 -20.40
N LYS A 185 -1.85 -17.30 -21.22
CA LYS A 185 -1.09 -16.10 -21.64
C LYS A 185 -1.11 -14.95 -20.61
N GLU A 186 -0.16 -14.91 -19.68
CA GLU A 186 0.14 -13.68 -18.95
C GLU A 186 0.89 -12.65 -19.82
N ARG A 187 0.55 -11.36 -19.65
CA ARG A 187 1.25 -10.23 -20.29
C ARG A 187 2.56 -10.00 -19.55
N LYS A 188 3.71 -10.16 -20.24
CA LYS A 188 5.04 -9.92 -19.65
C LYS A 188 5.18 -8.46 -19.18
N LEU A 189 5.06 -8.24 -17.88
CA LEU A 189 5.48 -6.99 -17.24
C LEU A 189 7.00 -6.84 -17.40
N LEU A 190 7.43 -5.65 -17.83
CA LEU A 190 8.86 -5.34 -17.96
C LEU A 190 9.51 -5.28 -16.57
N SER A 191 10.76 -5.74 -16.47
CA SER A 191 11.54 -5.60 -15.22
C SER A 191 11.76 -4.11 -14.89
N PRO A 192 11.88 -3.72 -13.60
CA PRO A 192 12.04 -2.31 -13.21
C PRO A 192 13.26 -1.60 -13.83
N SER A 193 14.27 -2.37 -14.24
CA SER A 193 15.45 -1.91 -14.98
C SER A 193 15.21 -1.58 -16.46
N LYS A 194 14.10 -2.06 -17.04
CA LYS A 194 13.70 -1.80 -18.43
C LYS A 194 12.67 -0.68 -18.50
N SER A 195 11.71 -0.62 -17.59
CA SER A 195 10.71 0.46 -17.54
C SER A 195 11.33 1.85 -17.35
N LYS A 196 12.37 1.98 -16.52
CA LYS A 196 13.13 3.24 -16.37
C LYS A 196 13.80 3.68 -17.68
N LYS A 197 14.31 2.73 -18.49
CA LYS A 197 14.94 3.04 -19.79
C LYS A 197 13.92 3.43 -20.85
N THR A 198 12.73 2.83 -20.84
CA THR A 198 11.65 3.21 -21.77
C THR A 198 11.04 4.56 -21.44
N LEU A 199 11.00 5.01 -20.18
CA LEU A 199 10.58 6.37 -19.84
C LEU A 199 11.57 7.41 -20.38
N HIS A 200 12.85 7.30 -20.02
CA HIS A 200 13.89 8.24 -20.48
C HIS A 200 14.01 8.33 -22.01
N SER A 201 13.65 7.25 -22.73
CA SER A 201 13.60 7.25 -24.20
C SER A 201 12.38 8.00 -24.77
N LEU A 202 11.27 8.08 -24.03
CA LEU A 202 10.08 8.84 -24.41
C LEU A 202 10.23 10.31 -24.03
N ASP A 203 10.81 10.59 -22.85
CA ASP A 203 11.12 11.96 -22.40
C ASP A 203 12.07 12.68 -23.39
N GLU A 204 13.05 11.95 -23.95
CA GLU A 204 13.90 12.45 -25.04
C GLU A 204 13.14 12.62 -26.36
N GLU A 205 12.24 11.70 -26.71
CA GLU A 205 11.44 11.75 -27.94
C GLU A 205 10.49 12.96 -27.94
N GLU A 206 9.77 13.22 -26.85
CA GLU A 206 8.94 14.42 -26.66
C GLU A 206 9.78 15.71 -26.79
N HIS A 207 10.96 15.76 -26.17
CA HIS A 207 11.88 16.89 -26.30
C HIS A 207 12.48 17.07 -27.71
N THR A 208 12.41 16.07 -28.59
CA THR A 208 12.73 16.25 -30.02
C THR A 208 11.51 16.65 -30.85
N ALA A 209 10.32 16.14 -30.55
CA ALA A 209 9.07 16.49 -31.22
C ALA A 209 8.72 17.98 -31.03
N VAL A 210 8.80 18.50 -29.79
CA VAL A 210 8.55 19.92 -29.49
C VAL A 210 9.47 20.84 -30.30
N LYS A 211 10.75 20.47 -30.49
CA LYS A 211 11.71 21.24 -31.31
C LYS A 211 11.39 21.18 -32.80
N GLN A 212 10.76 20.10 -33.29
CA GLN A 212 10.30 20.02 -34.67
C GLN A 212 9.06 20.91 -34.88
N ASP A 213 8.09 20.90 -33.96
CA ASP A 213 6.93 21.81 -33.97
C ASP A 213 7.35 23.30 -33.90
N GLU A 214 8.34 23.64 -33.06
CA GLU A 214 8.92 25.00 -33.01
C GLU A 214 9.54 25.42 -34.36
N VAL A 215 10.26 24.50 -35.02
CA VAL A 215 10.87 24.77 -36.34
C VAL A 215 9.81 24.85 -37.44
N GLU A 216 8.81 23.97 -37.47
CA GLU A 216 7.71 24.02 -38.45
C GLU A 216 6.86 25.28 -38.29
N THR A 217 6.53 25.68 -37.05
CA THR A 217 5.78 26.92 -36.81
C THR A 217 6.60 28.15 -37.19
N PHE A 218 7.92 28.15 -37.00
CA PHE A 218 8.80 29.22 -37.45
C PHE A 218 8.91 29.30 -38.98
N ILE A 219 9.09 28.15 -39.67
CA ILE A 219 9.11 28.07 -41.14
C ILE A 219 7.77 28.55 -41.71
N LYS A 220 6.65 28.11 -41.15
CA LYS A 220 5.29 28.52 -41.55
C LYS A 220 5.05 30.01 -41.33
N LYS A 221 5.58 30.58 -40.24
CA LYS A 221 5.55 32.02 -39.97
C LYS A 221 6.34 32.79 -41.04
N LEU A 222 7.59 32.42 -41.32
CA LEU A 222 8.41 33.04 -42.38
C LEU A 222 7.77 32.92 -43.76
N GLY A 223 7.25 31.75 -44.13
CA GLY A 223 6.54 31.53 -45.40
C GLY A 223 5.24 32.32 -45.55
N SER A 224 4.72 32.90 -44.46
CA SER A 224 3.55 33.80 -44.46
C SER A 224 3.91 35.29 -44.38
N MET A 225 5.20 35.64 -44.27
CA MET A 225 5.67 37.03 -44.26
C MET A 225 5.99 37.53 -45.68
N THR A 226 5.00 38.10 -46.35
CA THR A 226 5.22 38.89 -47.56
C THR A 226 6.00 40.17 -47.23
N ILE A 227 6.89 40.60 -48.13
CA ILE A 227 7.77 41.78 -47.95
C ILE A 227 6.97 43.08 -47.73
N GLU A 228 5.76 43.17 -48.29
CA GLU A 228 4.84 44.31 -48.16
C GLU A 228 3.93 44.23 -46.91
N GLY A 229 4.11 43.23 -46.05
CA GLY A 229 3.25 43.00 -44.88
C GLY A 229 3.60 43.90 -43.68
N PRO A 230 2.60 44.36 -42.88
CA PRO A 230 2.83 45.28 -41.76
C PRO A 230 3.59 44.70 -40.55
N ASN A 231 3.97 43.42 -40.61
CA ASN A 231 4.86 42.77 -39.64
C ASN A 231 6.32 42.66 -40.12
N TYR A 232 6.64 43.16 -41.32
CA TYR A 232 8.03 43.25 -41.79
C TYR A 232 8.64 44.54 -41.22
N PRO A 233 9.72 44.47 -40.41
CA PRO A 233 10.39 45.67 -39.93
C PRO A 233 11.11 46.34 -41.10
N LEU A 234 10.70 47.56 -41.45
CA LEU A 234 11.42 48.41 -42.38
C LEU A 234 12.72 48.88 -41.72
N LEU A 235 13.84 48.63 -42.40
CA LEU A 235 15.20 49.08 -42.08
C LEU A 235 15.56 50.32 -42.89
#